data_AF-A0A7C1KJ41-F1
#
_entry.id   AF-A0A7C1KJ41-F1
#
_cell.length_a   1.000
_cell.length_b   1.000
_cell.length_c   1.000
_cell.angle_alpha   90.00
_cell.angle_beta   90.00
_cell.angle_gamma   90.00
#
_symmetry.space_group_name_H-M   'P 1'
#
loop_
_entity.id
_entity.type
_entity.pdbx_description
1 polymer ?
#
loop_
_entity_poly.entity_id
_entity_poly.type
_entity_poly.pdbx_seq_one_letter_code
_entity_poly.pdbx_strand_id
1 'polypeptide(L)'
;MERASSSVSAGEVLNAGCFAVGTKLLTKRGSVAVEEIHGGDAVAARAEAEAQGAVAWKPVEAAFRRTGRILHLHFPNGELIRTTPEHPFYVEGKGWTPAGSLKAADRLLTLLGDSVPLSGVDDIGAWEVVYNLRVADYRTDFVGDDTWSFAAWAHNAYLSGADQSVAAWGEQYTRRALALLNLLPPTEHWKVTIAVSEFGGQEIVVLYANPWNSSQPVPLGVKLVPIDSIRNFRNTVVQWGAVFLWAHATTHAEVVLHSNYPAVRAIGLSNPKGPCETCRRHFQQIGWRNIWYPPV
;
A
#
# COMPACT_ATOMS: atom_id res chain seq x y z
N MET A 1 32.82 -13.07 24.31
CA MET A 1 32.38 -11.85 23.61
C MET A 1 31.37 -12.27 22.55
N GLU A 2 30.12 -12.43 22.97
CA GLU A 2 29.00 -12.83 22.12
C GLU A 2 28.55 -11.67 21.23
N ARG A 3 28.40 -11.96 19.95
CA ARG A 3 27.78 -11.06 18.98
C ARG A 3 26.29 -11.00 19.29
N ALA A 4 25.80 -9.83 19.70
CA ALA A 4 24.37 -9.58 19.79
C ALA A 4 23.79 -9.55 18.37
N SER A 5 23.14 -10.63 17.96
CA SER A 5 22.18 -10.60 16.86
C SER A 5 20.95 -9.83 17.34
N SER A 6 20.79 -8.58 16.94
CA SER A 6 19.54 -7.86 17.15
C SER A 6 18.47 -8.53 16.28
N SER A 7 17.63 -9.34 16.89
CA SER A 7 16.43 -9.90 16.29
C SER A 7 15.51 -8.76 15.89
N VAL A 8 15.32 -8.57 14.58
CA VAL A 8 14.26 -7.74 14.00
C VAL A 8 12.93 -8.21 14.58
N SER A 9 12.12 -7.27 15.10
CA SER A 9 10.80 -7.60 15.65
C SER A 9 9.89 -8.13 14.54
N ALA A 10 9.35 -9.32 14.75
CA ALA A 10 8.39 -9.96 13.86
C ALA A 10 7.08 -9.15 13.80
N GLY A 11 6.75 -8.59 12.63
CA GLY A 11 5.39 -8.13 12.35
C GLY A 11 5.29 -6.94 11.42
N GLU A 12 5.79 -6.99 10.18
CA GLU A 12 5.82 -5.79 9.34
C GLU A 12 5.58 -6.11 7.87
N VAL A 13 4.32 -6.18 7.41
CA VAL A 13 3.99 -6.38 5.99
C VAL A 13 3.83 -5.08 5.21
N LEU A 14 4.31 -5.15 3.97
CA LEU A 14 4.50 -4.08 3.02
C LEU A 14 3.34 -4.02 2.03
N ASN A 15 2.47 -3.05 2.27
CA ASN A 15 1.72 -2.42 1.20
C ASN A 15 2.36 -1.06 0.89
N ALA A 16 3.67 -1.11 0.69
CA ALA A 16 4.54 0.02 0.51
C ALA A 16 4.92 0.11 -0.96
N GLY A 17 5.10 1.32 -1.48
CA GLY A 17 5.74 1.54 -2.77
C GLY A 17 6.93 0.62 -2.99
N CYS A 18 7.01 -0.11 -4.09
CA CYS A 18 8.17 -0.92 -4.41
C CYS A 18 8.85 -0.42 -5.68
N PHE A 19 10.10 -0.79 -5.86
CA PHE A 19 10.87 -0.58 -7.07
C PHE A 19 11.04 -1.90 -7.84
N ALA A 20 11.06 -1.83 -9.17
CA ALA A 20 11.33 -3.00 -9.98
C ALA A 20 12.82 -3.40 -9.91
N VAL A 21 13.12 -4.65 -10.23
CA VAL A 21 14.49 -5.17 -10.41
C VAL A 21 15.34 -4.21 -11.26
N GLY A 22 16.59 -4.00 -10.83
CA GLY A 22 17.56 -3.12 -11.48
C GLY A 22 17.44 -1.64 -11.11
N THR A 23 16.38 -1.22 -10.40
CA THR A 23 16.26 0.15 -9.92
C THR A 23 17.29 0.41 -8.83
N LYS A 24 18.15 1.41 -9.01
CA LYS A 24 19.24 1.69 -8.08
C LYS A 24 18.87 2.71 -7.02
N LEU A 25 19.34 2.46 -5.79
CA LEU A 25 19.24 3.37 -4.66
C LEU A 25 20.64 3.81 -4.23
N LEU A 26 20.76 5.03 -3.72
CA LEU A 26 22.02 5.54 -3.19
C LEU A 26 22.37 4.88 -1.86
N THR A 27 23.49 4.17 -1.84
CA THR A 27 24.01 3.48 -0.66
C THR A 27 25.42 3.96 -0.32
N LYS A 28 25.92 3.60 0.87
CA LYS A 28 27.33 3.82 1.23
C LYS A 28 28.34 3.12 0.29
N ARG A 29 27.89 2.12 -0.47
CA ARG A 29 28.69 1.36 -1.43
C ARG A 29 28.60 1.92 -2.87
N GLY A 30 27.92 3.05 -3.06
CA GLY A 30 27.54 3.60 -4.36
C GLY A 30 26.07 3.31 -4.70
N SER A 31 25.67 3.56 -5.94
CA SER A 31 24.34 3.19 -6.44
C SER A 31 24.23 1.67 -6.59
N VAL A 32 23.30 1.05 -5.85
CA VAL A 32 23.12 -0.42 -5.81
C VAL A 32 21.68 -0.74 -6.20
N ALA A 33 21.50 -1.79 -7.02
CA ALA A 33 20.17 -2.26 -7.41
C ALA A 33 19.38 -2.73 -6.18
N VAL A 34 18.09 -2.41 -6.11
CA VAL A 34 17.25 -2.63 -4.92
C VAL A 34 17.21 -4.09 -4.48
N GLU A 35 17.28 -5.04 -5.41
CA GLU A 35 17.30 -6.47 -5.14
C GLU A 35 18.63 -6.98 -4.53
N GLU A 36 19.69 -6.18 -4.61
CA GLU A 36 21.02 -6.49 -4.06
C GLU A 36 21.27 -5.83 -2.68
N ILE A 37 20.33 -5.04 -2.19
CA ILE A 37 20.42 -4.35 -0.90
C ILE A 37 19.82 -5.25 0.19
N HIS A 38 20.58 -5.47 1.26
CA HIS A 38 20.21 -6.39 2.34
C HIS A 38 20.30 -5.74 3.72
N GLY A 39 19.76 -6.40 4.74
CA GLY A 39 19.89 -5.97 6.13
C GLY A 39 21.35 -5.74 6.51
N GLY A 40 21.64 -4.57 7.10
CA GLY A 40 22.99 -4.12 7.46
C GLY A 40 23.66 -3.21 6.43
N ASP A 41 23.16 -3.11 5.19
CA ASP A 41 23.53 -2.02 4.27
C ASP A 41 23.05 -0.67 4.82
N ALA A 42 23.51 0.43 4.23
CA ALA A 42 23.05 1.76 4.57
C ALA A 42 22.72 2.58 3.32
N VAL A 43 21.52 3.16 3.30
CA VAL A 43 21.02 4.02 2.22
C VAL A 43 21.05 5.48 2.63
N ALA A 44 21.17 6.38 1.65
CA ALA A 44 20.97 7.81 1.89
C ALA A 44 19.49 8.04 2.18
N ALA A 45 19.18 8.77 3.25
CA ALA A 45 17.82 9.07 3.67
C ALA A 45 17.71 10.48 4.25
N ARG A 46 16.51 11.05 4.22
CA ARG A 46 16.18 12.34 4.85
C ARG A 46 14.91 12.16 5.68
N ALA A 47 14.78 12.84 6.82
CA ALA A 47 13.59 12.72 7.65
C ALA A 47 12.32 13.11 6.87
N GLU A 48 11.30 12.25 6.88
CA GLU A 48 10.10 12.36 6.02
C GLU A 48 9.29 13.66 6.22
N ALA A 49 9.45 14.32 7.37
CA ALA A 49 8.77 15.58 7.72
C ALA A 49 9.61 16.83 7.42
N GLU A 50 10.88 16.68 7.03
CA GLU A 50 11.83 17.78 6.90
C GLU A 50 12.39 17.84 5.47
N ALA A 51 11.65 18.47 4.56
CA ALA A 51 12.06 18.54 3.14
C ALA A 51 13.44 19.20 2.92
N GLN A 52 13.86 20.10 3.81
CA GLN A 52 15.17 20.74 3.81
C GLN A 52 16.13 20.16 4.87
N GLY A 53 15.77 19.03 5.48
CA GLY A 53 16.57 18.36 6.49
C GLY A 53 17.87 17.78 5.92
N ALA A 54 18.82 17.51 6.82
CA ALA A 54 20.09 16.89 6.45
C ALA A 54 19.86 15.46 5.93
N VAL A 55 20.62 15.09 4.89
CA VAL A 55 20.71 13.69 4.46
C VAL A 55 21.63 12.95 5.42
N ALA A 56 21.21 11.75 5.83
CA ALA A 56 22.00 10.86 6.66
C ALA A 56 22.01 9.46 6.08
N TRP A 57 23.06 8.71 6.36
CA TRP A 57 23.10 7.28 6.08
C TRP A 57 22.28 6.53 7.13
N LYS A 58 21.25 5.82 6.68
CA LYS A 58 20.39 5.04 7.57
C LYS A 58 20.53 3.55 7.27
N PRO A 59 20.66 2.71 8.32
CA PRO A 59 20.76 1.27 8.13
C PRO A 59 19.47 0.72 7.54
N VAL A 60 19.63 -0.23 6.63
CA VAL A 60 18.55 -1.09 6.15
C VAL A 60 18.37 -2.19 7.19
N GLU A 61 17.19 -2.27 7.78
CA GLU A 61 16.85 -3.28 8.79
C GLU A 61 16.34 -4.56 8.11
N ALA A 62 15.66 -4.43 6.97
CA ALA A 62 15.12 -5.55 6.20
C ALA A 62 14.88 -5.16 4.73
N ALA A 63 14.94 -6.16 3.84
CA ALA A 63 14.51 -6.04 2.45
C ALA A 63 13.34 -6.98 2.19
N PHE A 64 12.45 -6.57 1.30
CA PHE A 64 11.22 -7.29 1.04
C PHE A 64 10.94 -7.39 -0.44
N ARG A 65 10.19 -8.42 -0.82
CA ARG A 65 9.92 -8.78 -2.21
C ARG A 65 8.46 -9.19 -2.38
N ARG A 66 7.82 -8.72 -3.45
CA ARG A 66 6.49 -9.18 -3.89
C ARG A 66 6.35 -9.09 -5.41
N THR A 67 5.18 -9.44 -5.92
CA THR A 67 4.80 -9.13 -7.30
C THR A 67 3.94 -7.86 -7.32
N GLY A 68 4.25 -6.91 -8.19
CA GLY A 68 3.55 -5.63 -8.27
C GLY A 68 3.42 -5.12 -9.71
N ARG A 69 2.39 -4.30 -9.94
CA ARG A 69 2.19 -3.61 -11.22
C ARG A 69 3.26 -2.54 -11.40
N ILE A 70 3.79 -2.38 -12.60
CA ILE A 70 4.86 -1.43 -12.91
C ILE A 70 4.32 -0.17 -13.58
N LEU A 71 4.75 0.96 -13.03
CA LEU A 71 4.62 2.30 -13.56
C LEU A 71 6.01 2.83 -13.93
N HIS A 72 6.09 3.52 -15.06
CA HIS A 72 7.29 4.18 -15.54
C HIS A 72 7.21 5.69 -15.27
N LEU A 73 8.20 6.23 -14.58
CA LEU A 73 8.41 7.67 -14.40
C LEU A 73 9.56 8.12 -15.31
N HIS A 74 9.23 8.90 -16.33
CA HIS A 74 10.19 9.36 -17.34
C HIS A 74 10.73 10.75 -16.98
N PHE A 75 12.03 10.94 -17.22
CA PHE A 75 12.72 12.22 -17.03
C PHE A 75 13.20 12.80 -18.37
N PRO A 76 13.36 14.14 -18.50
CA PRO A 76 13.77 14.78 -19.75
C PRO A 76 15.13 14.34 -20.30
N ASN A 77 16.04 13.88 -19.43
CA ASN A 77 17.37 13.39 -19.81
C ASN A 77 17.37 11.92 -20.28
N GLY A 78 16.20 11.29 -20.40
CA GLY A 78 16.05 9.90 -20.83
C GLY A 78 16.07 8.88 -19.69
N GLU A 79 16.29 9.33 -18.45
CA GLU A 79 16.28 8.46 -17.28
C GLU A 79 14.87 7.96 -16.95
N LEU A 80 14.82 6.80 -16.30
CA LEU A 80 13.60 6.07 -16.02
C LEU A 80 13.63 5.47 -14.61
N ILE A 81 12.64 5.80 -13.79
CA ILE A 81 12.36 5.06 -12.56
C ILE A 81 11.21 4.09 -12.82
N ARG A 82 11.44 2.81 -12.48
CA ARG A 82 10.45 1.74 -12.58
C ARG A 82 9.93 1.42 -11.18
N THR A 83 8.69 1.78 -10.91
CA THR A 83 8.13 1.76 -9.55
C THR A 83 6.69 1.26 -9.57
N THR A 84 6.12 0.94 -8.42
CA THR A 84 4.70 0.61 -8.32
C THR A 84 3.86 1.90 -8.24
N PRO A 85 2.61 1.94 -8.76
CA PRO A 85 1.75 3.12 -8.73
C PRO A 85 1.60 3.80 -7.36
N GLU A 86 1.68 3.02 -6.30
CA GLU A 86 1.54 3.50 -4.92
C GLU A 86 2.77 4.11 -4.29
N HIS A 87 3.91 4.07 -4.97
CA HIS A 87 5.17 4.48 -4.36
C HIS A 87 5.19 5.99 -4.15
N PRO A 88 5.25 6.49 -2.91
CA PRO A 88 5.21 7.92 -2.70
C PRO A 88 6.55 8.56 -3.04
N PHE A 89 6.50 9.64 -3.81
CA PHE A 89 7.62 10.54 -4.04
C PHE A 89 7.29 11.92 -3.46
N TYR A 90 8.30 12.64 -2.98
CA TYR A 90 8.08 14.00 -2.49
C TYR A 90 7.99 14.95 -3.67
N VAL A 91 6.82 15.58 -3.89
CA VAL A 91 6.59 16.51 -4.98
C VAL A 91 6.59 17.95 -4.46
N GLU A 92 7.31 18.83 -5.14
CA GLU A 92 7.35 20.26 -4.85
C GLU A 92 5.93 20.85 -4.81
N GLY A 93 5.57 21.50 -3.70
CA GLY A 93 4.25 22.09 -3.48
C GLY A 93 3.10 21.10 -3.21
N LYS A 94 3.32 19.79 -3.29
CA LYS A 94 2.28 18.76 -3.00
C LYS A 94 2.65 17.80 -1.86
N GLY A 95 3.93 17.66 -1.53
CA GLY A 95 4.41 16.69 -0.54
C GLY A 95 4.40 15.25 -1.07
N TRP A 96 4.34 14.28 -0.16
CA TRP A 96 4.31 12.85 -0.50
C TRP A 96 3.10 12.50 -1.36
N THR A 97 3.37 12.16 -2.62
CA THR A 97 2.35 11.88 -3.65
C THR A 97 2.62 10.49 -4.25
N PRO A 98 1.62 9.59 -4.32
CA PRO A 98 1.77 8.30 -4.99
C PRO A 98 2.17 8.44 -6.45
N ALA A 99 3.06 7.58 -6.94
CA ALA A 99 3.58 7.61 -8.31
C ALA A 99 2.47 7.64 -9.38
N GLY A 100 1.39 6.89 -9.20
CA GLY A 100 0.24 6.80 -10.12
C GLY A 100 -0.65 8.05 -10.12
N SER A 101 -0.43 8.97 -9.17
CA SER A 101 -1.07 10.30 -9.16
C SER A 101 -0.21 11.38 -9.81
N LEU A 102 1.05 11.07 -10.13
CA LEU A 102 1.99 12.00 -10.76
C LEU A 102 1.62 12.23 -12.23
N LYS A 103 2.03 13.39 -12.73
CA LYS A 103 1.85 13.79 -14.12
C LYS A 103 3.12 14.41 -14.66
N ALA A 104 3.22 14.53 -15.98
CA ALA A 104 4.27 15.33 -16.62
C ALA A 104 4.32 16.74 -15.99
N ALA A 105 5.53 17.30 -15.90
CA ALA A 105 5.87 18.55 -15.22
C ALA A 105 5.76 18.56 -13.68
N ASP A 106 5.25 17.51 -13.03
CA ASP A 106 5.41 17.38 -11.57
C ASP A 106 6.91 17.27 -11.24
N ARG A 107 7.34 17.96 -10.17
CA ARG A 107 8.75 18.11 -9.81
C ARG A 107 9.07 17.33 -8.55
N LEU A 108 9.90 16.29 -8.66
CA LEU A 108 10.31 15.45 -7.55
C LEU A 108 11.49 16.09 -6.81
N LEU A 109 11.41 16.17 -5.49
CA LEU A 109 12.51 16.67 -4.67
C LEU A 109 13.68 15.68 -4.71
N THR A 110 14.91 16.20 -4.78
CA THR A 110 16.12 15.39 -4.90
C THR A 110 16.96 15.38 -3.61
N LEU A 111 17.99 14.53 -3.61
CA LEU A 111 19.07 14.49 -2.62
C LEU A 111 19.67 15.87 -2.31
N LEU A 112 19.79 16.77 -3.29
CA LEU A 112 20.40 18.09 -3.11
C LEU A 112 19.41 19.14 -2.58
N GLY A 113 18.13 18.77 -2.44
CA GLY A 113 17.07 19.68 -1.98
C GLY A 113 16.50 20.58 -3.06
N ASP A 114 16.99 20.48 -4.30
CA ASP A 114 16.33 20.99 -5.49
C ASP A 114 15.28 19.98 -6.00
N SER A 115 14.71 20.25 -7.18
CA SER A 115 13.67 19.40 -7.77
C SER A 115 13.90 19.14 -9.25
N VAL A 116 13.48 17.96 -9.72
CA VAL A 116 13.59 17.52 -11.12
C VAL A 116 12.19 17.27 -11.71
N PRO A 117 11.87 17.82 -12.90
CA PRO A 117 10.56 17.61 -13.52
C PRO A 117 10.46 16.24 -14.19
N LEU A 118 9.27 15.65 -14.15
CA LEU A 118 8.92 14.50 -14.99
C LEU A 118 8.62 14.95 -16.42
N SER A 119 9.06 14.18 -17.41
CA SER A 119 8.65 14.31 -18.81
C SER A 119 7.39 13.49 -19.11
N GLY A 120 7.12 12.42 -18.36
CA GLY A 120 5.96 11.55 -18.57
C GLY A 120 5.77 10.50 -17.46
N VAL A 121 4.57 9.92 -17.43
CA VAL A 121 4.19 8.83 -16.51
C VAL A 121 3.37 7.83 -17.29
N ASP A 122 3.86 6.59 -17.40
CA ASP A 122 3.23 5.54 -18.21
C ASP A 122 2.93 4.29 -17.37
N ASP A 123 1.68 3.84 -17.41
CA ASP A 123 1.26 2.53 -16.88
C ASP A 123 1.28 1.52 -18.02
N ILE A 124 2.31 0.68 -18.03
CA ILE A 124 2.52 -0.32 -19.09
C ILE A 124 1.72 -1.60 -18.86
N GLY A 125 0.95 -1.70 -17.77
CA GLY A 125 0.13 -2.87 -17.43
C GLY A 125 0.92 -4.14 -17.06
N ALA A 126 2.25 -4.06 -17.01
CA ALA A 126 3.13 -5.17 -16.66
C ALA A 126 3.13 -5.42 -15.14
N TRP A 127 3.32 -6.69 -14.77
CA TRP A 127 3.51 -7.11 -13.38
C TRP A 127 4.85 -7.80 -13.26
N GLU A 128 5.66 -7.37 -12.29
CA GLU A 128 7.01 -7.85 -12.10
C GLU A 128 7.30 -8.12 -10.62
N VAL A 129 8.43 -8.78 -10.38
CA VAL A 129 9.01 -8.84 -9.06
C VAL A 129 9.50 -7.44 -8.67
N VAL A 130 9.09 -6.99 -7.50
CA VAL A 130 9.43 -5.66 -6.97
C VAL A 130 9.93 -5.77 -5.53
N TYR A 131 10.75 -4.80 -5.13
CA TYR A 131 11.42 -4.77 -3.84
C TYR A 131 11.17 -3.46 -3.09
N ASN A 132 11.24 -3.52 -1.77
CA ASN A 132 11.28 -2.33 -0.91
C ASN A 132 12.12 -2.59 0.35
N LEU A 133 12.59 -1.52 1.01
CA LEU A 133 13.59 -1.57 2.09
C LEU A 133 13.13 -0.93 3.39
N ARG A 134 13.13 -1.67 4.50
CA ARG A 134 12.99 -1.06 5.81
C ARG A 134 14.21 -0.22 6.14
N VAL A 135 14.06 1.10 6.07
CA VAL A 135 15.11 2.05 6.41
C VAL A 135 14.84 2.60 7.82
N ALA A 136 15.83 2.47 8.70
CA ALA A 136 15.71 2.92 10.09
C ALA A 136 15.46 4.44 10.19
N ASP A 137 14.70 4.83 11.21
CA ASP A 137 14.31 6.19 11.59
C ASP A 137 13.46 6.94 10.55
N TYR A 138 14.00 7.15 9.36
CA TYR A 138 13.50 8.12 8.39
C TYR A 138 12.51 7.55 7.39
N ARG A 139 12.54 6.22 7.16
CA ARG A 139 11.64 5.53 6.23
C ARG A 139 11.63 6.17 4.84
N THR A 140 12.77 6.64 4.39
CA THR A 140 12.96 7.17 3.04
C THR A 140 14.27 6.69 2.46
N ASP A 141 14.34 6.71 1.14
CA ASP A 141 15.56 6.49 0.37
C ASP A 141 15.64 7.46 -0.82
N PHE A 142 16.79 7.48 -1.47
CA PHE A 142 17.00 8.23 -2.70
C PHE A 142 17.27 7.26 -3.85
N VAL A 143 16.39 7.29 -4.85
CA VAL A 143 16.49 6.48 -6.08
C VAL A 143 17.23 7.25 -7.16
N GLY A 144 18.25 6.61 -7.74
CA GLY A 144 19.13 7.18 -8.75
C GLY A 144 20.38 6.33 -8.95
N ASP A 145 21.05 6.58 -10.07
CA ASP A 145 22.31 5.94 -10.45
C ASP A 145 23.48 6.91 -10.23
N ASP A 146 24.70 6.41 -9.99
CA ASP A 146 25.90 7.26 -9.88
C ASP A 146 26.20 8.04 -11.19
N THR A 147 25.63 7.59 -12.31
CA THR A 147 25.68 8.25 -13.62
C THR A 147 24.60 9.33 -13.81
N TRP A 148 23.59 9.38 -12.94
CA TRP A 148 22.51 10.36 -13.02
C TRP A 148 22.93 11.70 -12.41
N SER A 149 22.33 12.79 -12.89
CA SER A 149 22.52 14.13 -12.33
C SER A 149 21.68 14.40 -11.07
N PHE A 150 20.83 13.45 -10.66
CA PHE A 150 19.94 13.59 -9.52
C PHE A 150 19.65 12.22 -8.88
N ALA A 151 19.17 12.24 -7.64
CA ALA A 151 18.50 11.10 -7.02
C ALA A 151 17.20 11.58 -6.38
N ALA A 152 16.07 11.00 -6.79
CA ALA A 152 14.73 11.42 -6.37
C ALA A 152 14.37 10.84 -5.00
N TRP A 153 13.68 11.63 -4.17
CA TRP A 153 13.31 11.24 -2.81
C TRP A 153 12.03 10.40 -2.78
N ALA A 154 12.14 9.17 -2.29
CA ALA A 154 11.04 8.22 -2.20
C ALA A 154 10.78 7.78 -0.75
N HIS A 155 9.53 7.40 -0.47
CA HIS A 155 9.12 6.99 0.86
C HIS A 155 8.93 5.47 0.97
N ASN A 156 9.58 4.90 1.96
CA ASN A 156 9.47 3.50 2.36
C ASN A 156 8.24 3.29 3.26
N ALA A 157 7.03 3.39 2.68
CA ALA A 157 5.77 3.43 3.44
C ALA A 157 5.29 2.05 3.94
N TYR A 158 5.74 1.58 5.11
CA TYR A 158 5.34 0.28 5.67
C TYR A 158 4.15 0.32 6.63
N LEU A 159 3.32 -0.72 6.58
CA LEU A 159 2.39 -1.03 7.67
C LEU A 159 3.15 -1.80 8.74
N SER A 160 3.47 -1.11 9.83
CA SER A 160 4.00 -1.75 11.02
C SER A 160 2.89 -2.56 11.70
N GLY A 161 3.10 -3.86 11.89
CA GLY A 161 2.34 -4.66 12.84
C GLY A 161 1.97 -6.08 12.43
N ALA A 162 1.74 -6.35 11.15
CA ALA A 162 1.09 -7.59 10.69
C ALA A 162 2.04 -8.80 10.66
N ASP A 163 1.56 -9.97 11.12
CA ASP A 163 2.31 -11.23 11.10
C ASP A 163 2.68 -11.61 9.64
N GLN A 164 3.99 -11.74 9.39
CA GLN A 164 4.54 -12.07 8.08
C GLN A 164 4.20 -13.50 7.64
N SER A 165 3.97 -14.42 8.58
CA SER A 165 3.64 -15.82 8.26
C SER A 165 2.31 -15.96 7.51
N VAL A 166 1.48 -14.91 7.53
CA VAL A 166 0.15 -14.87 6.88
C VAL A 166 0.08 -13.85 5.74
N ALA A 167 1.21 -13.24 5.36
CA ALA A 167 1.26 -12.16 4.36
C ALA A 167 0.68 -12.59 3.00
N ALA A 168 1.03 -13.78 2.53
CA ALA A 168 0.54 -14.31 1.25
C ALA A 168 -1.00 -14.42 1.23
N TRP A 169 -1.60 -14.81 2.36
CA TRP A 169 -3.06 -14.85 2.50
C TRP A 169 -3.64 -13.44 2.55
N GLY A 170 -3.04 -12.52 3.32
CA GLY A 170 -3.45 -11.12 3.37
C GLY A 170 -3.47 -10.44 1.99
N GLU A 171 -2.42 -10.64 1.20
CA GLU A 171 -2.35 -10.15 -0.19
C GLU A 171 -3.39 -10.80 -1.09
N GLN A 172 -3.58 -12.12 -0.98
CA GLN A 172 -4.60 -12.85 -1.73
C GLN A 172 -6.00 -12.32 -1.41
N TYR A 173 -6.33 -12.14 -0.12
CA TYR A 173 -7.61 -11.60 0.31
C TYR A 173 -7.80 -10.14 -0.12
N THR A 174 -6.73 -9.34 -0.15
CA THR A 174 -6.77 -7.96 -0.66
C THR A 174 -7.07 -7.94 -2.16
N ARG A 175 -6.38 -8.77 -2.96
CA ARG A 175 -6.68 -8.93 -4.41
C ARG A 175 -8.10 -9.40 -4.62
N ARG A 176 -8.59 -10.30 -3.77
CA ARG A 176 -9.95 -10.80 -3.82
C ARG A 176 -10.98 -9.71 -3.47
N ALA A 177 -10.74 -8.93 -2.44
CA ALA A 177 -11.59 -7.80 -2.05
C ALA A 177 -11.70 -6.75 -3.17
N LEU A 178 -10.59 -6.46 -3.86
CA LEU A 178 -10.57 -5.58 -5.04
C LEU A 178 -11.39 -6.17 -6.20
N ALA A 179 -11.20 -7.46 -6.51
CA ALA A 179 -11.94 -8.12 -7.59
C ALA A 179 -13.46 -8.10 -7.35
N LEU A 180 -13.89 -8.22 -6.08
CA LEU A 180 -15.29 -8.16 -5.69
C LEU A 180 -15.95 -6.80 -5.93
N LEU A 181 -15.19 -5.70 -6.02
CA LEU A 181 -15.75 -4.40 -6.38
C LEU A 181 -16.43 -4.44 -7.77
N ASN A 182 -15.98 -5.29 -8.68
CA ASN A 182 -16.57 -5.44 -10.01
C ASN A 182 -18.01 -6.02 -9.99
N LEU A 183 -18.48 -6.52 -8.85
CA LEU A 183 -19.88 -6.90 -8.66
C LEU A 183 -20.79 -5.70 -8.38
N LEU A 184 -20.22 -4.50 -8.18
CA LEU A 184 -20.93 -3.25 -7.96
C LEU A 184 -20.66 -2.28 -9.13
N PRO A 185 -21.62 -1.39 -9.45
CA PRO A 185 -21.39 -0.31 -10.39
C PRO A 185 -20.17 0.55 -10.00
N PRO A 186 -19.32 1.01 -10.96
CA PRO A 186 -18.15 1.85 -10.65
C PRO A 186 -18.47 3.12 -9.85
N THR A 187 -19.68 3.67 -10.03
CA THR A 187 -20.16 4.85 -9.31
C THR A 187 -20.41 4.61 -7.81
N GLU A 188 -20.41 3.35 -7.37
CA GLU A 188 -20.60 2.94 -5.97
C GLU A 188 -19.29 2.58 -5.27
N HIS A 189 -18.20 2.33 -6.00
CA HIS A 189 -16.94 1.80 -5.44
C HIS A 189 -16.39 2.67 -4.30
N TRP A 190 -16.43 4.00 -4.45
CA TRP A 190 -15.94 4.95 -3.44
C TRP A 190 -16.81 5.03 -2.17
N LYS A 191 -18.00 4.42 -2.18
CA LYS A 191 -18.98 4.43 -1.08
C LYS A 191 -18.89 3.20 -0.19
N VAL A 192 -18.18 2.16 -0.63
CA VAL A 192 -18.14 0.85 0.02
C VAL A 192 -16.74 0.48 0.50
N THR A 193 -16.67 -0.56 1.33
CA THR A 193 -15.42 -1.26 1.65
C THR A 193 -15.73 -2.74 1.76
N ILE A 194 -14.91 -3.59 1.16
CA ILE A 194 -15.05 -5.04 1.23
C ILE A 194 -13.90 -5.58 2.07
N ALA A 195 -14.20 -6.45 3.03
CA ALA A 195 -13.22 -7.23 3.78
C ALA A 195 -13.37 -8.70 3.44
N VAL A 196 -12.26 -9.39 3.22
CA VAL A 196 -12.20 -10.81 2.86
C VAL A 196 -11.26 -11.54 3.82
N SER A 197 -11.66 -12.76 4.18
CA SER A 197 -10.82 -13.73 4.88
C SER A 197 -11.30 -15.15 4.56
N GLU A 198 -10.69 -16.14 5.19
CA GLU A 198 -11.11 -17.53 5.15
C GLU A 198 -11.16 -18.10 6.57
N PHE A 199 -12.20 -18.88 6.86
CA PHE A 199 -12.31 -19.62 8.11
C PHE A 199 -12.84 -21.03 7.83
N GLY A 200 -12.11 -22.05 8.30
CA GLY A 200 -12.52 -23.45 8.10
C GLY A 200 -12.63 -23.87 6.63
N GLY A 201 -11.83 -23.28 5.72
CA GLY A 201 -11.90 -23.54 4.29
C GLY A 201 -13.03 -22.81 3.55
N GLN A 202 -13.77 -21.93 4.23
CA GLN A 202 -14.84 -21.14 3.65
C GLN A 202 -14.45 -19.67 3.53
N GLU A 203 -14.65 -19.08 2.35
CA GLU A 203 -14.45 -17.64 2.13
C GLU A 203 -15.49 -16.84 2.92
N ILE A 204 -15.02 -15.84 3.65
CA ILE A 204 -15.85 -14.89 4.40
C ILE A 204 -15.73 -13.53 3.72
N VAL A 205 -16.86 -12.98 3.28
CA VAL A 205 -16.93 -11.67 2.63
C VAL A 205 -17.81 -10.75 3.47
N VAL A 206 -17.25 -9.60 3.84
CA VAL A 206 -18.00 -8.54 4.51
C VAL A 206 -18.06 -7.31 3.63
N LEU A 207 -19.27 -6.88 3.28
CA LEU A 207 -19.49 -5.62 2.57
C LEU A 207 -19.88 -4.55 3.57
N TYR A 208 -19.13 -3.46 3.66
CA TYR A 208 -19.59 -2.21 4.26
C TYR A 208 -20.31 -1.37 3.22
N ALA A 209 -21.61 -1.14 3.42
CA ALA A 209 -22.43 -0.30 2.56
C ALA A 209 -23.64 0.23 3.34
N ASN A 210 -23.88 1.55 3.29
CA ASN A 210 -25.10 2.12 3.85
C ASN A 210 -26.24 2.02 2.83
N PRO A 211 -27.35 1.34 3.17
CA PRO A 211 -28.41 1.08 2.21
C PRO A 211 -29.20 2.35 1.90
N TRP A 212 -29.76 2.38 0.70
CA TRP A 212 -30.67 3.43 0.29
C TRP A 212 -31.73 2.89 -0.66
N ASN A 213 -32.95 3.42 -0.52
CA ASN A 213 -34.07 3.05 -1.37
C ASN A 213 -33.98 3.80 -2.69
N SER A 214 -33.76 3.06 -3.78
CA SER A 214 -33.64 3.57 -5.15
C SER A 214 -34.87 4.28 -5.69
N SER A 215 -36.01 4.17 -4.99
CA SER A 215 -37.25 4.90 -5.31
C SER A 215 -37.24 6.38 -4.87
N GLN A 216 -36.15 6.87 -4.27
CA GLN A 216 -35.98 8.28 -3.87
C GLN A 216 -34.92 8.96 -4.75
N PRO A 217 -34.71 10.28 -4.69
CA PRO A 217 -33.56 10.95 -5.31
C PRO A 217 -32.27 10.67 -4.51
N VAL A 218 -31.16 10.34 -5.19
CA VAL A 218 -29.86 10.12 -4.52
C VAL A 218 -29.38 11.45 -3.92
N PRO A 219 -29.17 11.56 -2.61
CA PRO A 219 -28.57 12.76 -2.04
C PRO A 219 -27.13 12.91 -2.57
N LEU A 220 -26.85 14.03 -3.25
CA LEU A 220 -25.52 14.36 -3.75
C LEU A 220 -24.51 14.40 -2.58
N GLY A 221 -23.36 13.76 -2.77
CA GLY A 221 -22.27 13.75 -1.79
C GLY A 221 -22.42 12.77 -0.62
N VAL A 222 -23.49 11.95 -0.57
CA VAL A 222 -23.69 10.99 0.53
C VAL A 222 -23.25 9.58 0.12
N LYS A 223 -22.56 8.87 1.03
CA LYS A 223 -22.10 7.49 0.85
C LYS A 223 -23.24 6.48 1.05
N LEU A 224 -24.21 6.52 0.13
CA LEU A 224 -25.37 5.62 0.10
C LEU A 224 -25.35 4.73 -1.15
N VAL A 225 -25.73 3.47 -0.95
CA VAL A 225 -25.72 2.41 -1.97
C VAL A 225 -27.15 1.87 -2.14
N PRO A 226 -27.67 1.76 -3.37
CA PRO A 226 -28.97 1.15 -3.64
C PRO A 226 -29.09 -0.23 -2.99
N ILE A 227 -30.22 -0.48 -2.32
CA ILE A 227 -30.45 -1.75 -1.63
C ILE A 227 -30.39 -2.96 -2.59
N ASP A 228 -30.79 -2.79 -3.84
CA ASP A 228 -30.75 -3.85 -4.84
C ASP A 228 -29.31 -4.19 -5.27
N SER A 229 -28.40 -3.21 -5.33
CA SER A 229 -26.96 -3.47 -5.54
C SER A 229 -26.39 -4.34 -4.42
N ILE A 230 -26.73 -4.05 -3.16
CA ILE A 230 -26.32 -4.83 -1.99
C ILE A 230 -26.89 -6.26 -2.05
N ARG A 231 -28.17 -6.40 -2.42
CA ARG A 231 -28.84 -7.71 -2.56
C ARG A 231 -28.21 -8.55 -3.67
N ASN A 232 -27.94 -7.95 -4.83
CA ASN A 232 -27.31 -8.63 -5.96
C ASN A 232 -25.90 -9.09 -5.59
N PHE A 233 -25.11 -8.21 -4.96
CA PHE A 233 -23.80 -8.58 -4.43
C PHE A 233 -23.88 -9.77 -3.49
N ARG A 234 -24.76 -9.71 -2.48
CA ARG A 234 -24.99 -10.82 -1.54
C ARG A 234 -25.36 -12.11 -2.27
N ASN A 235 -26.30 -12.06 -3.19
CA ASN A 235 -26.80 -13.26 -3.86
C ASN A 235 -25.68 -13.95 -4.66
N THR A 236 -24.88 -13.18 -5.40
CA THR A 236 -23.70 -13.70 -6.11
C THR A 236 -22.69 -14.32 -5.15
N VAL A 237 -22.38 -13.64 -4.04
CA VAL A 237 -21.42 -14.13 -3.03
C VAL A 237 -21.93 -15.36 -2.29
N VAL A 238 -23.23 -15.50 -2.08
CA VAL A 238 -23.78 -16.71 -1.44
C VAL A 238 -23.86 -17.87 -2.44
N GLN A 239 -24.14 -17.58 -3.71
CA GLN A 239 -24.31 -18.59 -4.77
C GLN A 239 -23.04 -19.43 -5.01
N TRP A 240 -21.84 -18.85 -4.87
CA TRP A 240 -20.58 -19.61 -4.99
C TRP A 240 -20.11 -20.28 -3.67
N GLY A 241 -20.91 -20.20 -2.60
CA GLY A 241 -20.63 -20.87 -1.32
C GLY A 241 -19.87 -20.06 -0.26
N ALA A 242 -19.65 -18.75 -0.46
CA ALA A 242 -19.01 -17.91 0.56
C ALA A 242 -20.03 -17.44 1.60
N VAL A 243 -19.54 -17.15 2.81
CA VAL A 243 -20.34 -16.48 3.84
C VAL A 243 -20.38 -14.99 3.53
N PHE A 244 -21.57 -14.41 3.54
CA PHE A 244 -21.76 -12.96 3.41
C PHE A 244 -22.19 -12.35 4.75
N LEU A 245 -21.45 -11.33 5.20
CA LEU A 245 -21.87 -10.44 6.27
C LEU A 245 -22.02 -9.02 5.73
N TRP A 246 -22.94 -8.27 6.33
CA TRP A 246 -23.18 -6.88 5.96
C TRP A 246 -22.81 -5.95 7.11
N ALA A 247 -21.92 -4.99 6.84
CA ALA A 247 -21.56 -3.91 7.72
C ALA A 247 -22.24 -2.60 7.26
N HIS A 248 -22.75 -1.81 8.21
CA HIS A 248 -23.42 -0.54 7.92
C HIS A 248 -23.32 0.41 9.11
N ALA A 249 -23.84 1.62 8.94
CA ALA A 249 -23.81 2.71 9.91
C ALA A 249 -22.36 3.05 10.34
N THR A 250 -22.00 2.75 11.59
CA THR A 250 -20.72 3.13 12.18
C THR A 250 -19.74 1.96 12.31
N THR A 251 -20.13 0.74 11.93
CA THR A 251 -19.27 -0.44 12.06
C THR A 251 -18.66 -0.78 10.70
N HIS A 252 -17.33 -0.83 10.63
CA HIS A 252 -16.61 -1.11 9.38
C HIS A 252 -16.42 -2.60 9.12
N ALA A 253 -16.15 -2.95 7.86
CA ALA A 253 -16.09 -4.33 7.37
C ALA A 253 -15.04 -5.18 8.11
N GLU A 254 -13.85 -4.63 8.34
CA GLU A 254 -12.77 -5.31 9.06
C GLU A 254 -13.15 -5.66 10.51
N VAL A 255 -13.89 -4.77 11.17
CA VAL A 255 -14.35 -4.97 12.56
C VAL A 255 -15.44 -6.03 12.60
N VAL A 256 -16.41 -5.97 11.68
CA VAL A 256 -17.46 -7.00 11.58
C VAL A 256 -16.86 -8.36 11.30
N LEU A 257 -15.90 -8.47 10.38
CA LEU A 257 -15.24 -9.73 10.06
C LEU A 257 -14.52 -10.31 11.29
N HIS A 258 -13.62 -9.53 11.90
CA HIS A 258 -12.88 -9.98 13.07
C HIS A 258 -13.77 -10.32 14.27
N SER A 259 -14.84 -9.55 14.50
CA SER A 259 -15.75 -9.78 15.63
C SER A 259 -16.55 -11.08 15.48
N ASN A 260 -16.93 -11.44 14.25
CA ASN A 260 -17.64 -12.70 13.98
C ASN A 260 -16.69 -13.90 13.89
N TYR A 261 -15.46 -13.68 13.43
CA TYR A 261 -14.46 -14.74 13.25
C TYR A 261 -13.10 -14.34 13.84
N PRO A 262 -12.96 -14.26 15.19
CA PRO A 262 -11.73 -13.78 15.83
C PRO A 262 -10.51 -14.69 15.62
N ALA A 263 -10.73 -15.94 15.16
CA ALA A 263 -9.68 -16.90 14.87
C ALA A 263 -9.13 -16.82 13.43
N VAL A 264 -9.65 -15.90 12.59
CA VAL A 264 -9.07 -15.68 11.26
C VAL A 264 -7.64 -15.20 11.37
N ARG A 265 -6.80 -15.71 10.47
CA ARG A 265 -5.36 -15.44 10.50
C ARG A 265 -4.99 -14.13 9.81
N ALA A 266 -5.79 -13.70 8.83
CA ALA A 266 -5.57 -12.47 8.07
C ALA A 266 -6.86 -11.90 7.49
N ILE A 267 -6.96 -10.58 7.36
CA ILE A 267 -8.04 -9.89 6.65
C ILE A 267 -7.46 -9.05 5.52
N GLY A 268 -7.99 -9.18 4.30
CA GLY A 268 -7.71 -8.27 3.19
C GLY A 268 -8.86 -7.30 2.95
N LEU A 269 -8.56 -6.02 2.75
CA LEU A 269 -9.55 -4.98 2.48
C LEU A 269 -9.51 -4.50 1.04
N SER A 270 -10.57 -3.84 0.59
CA SER A 270 -10.61 -3.12 -0.69
C SER A 270 -10.30 -1.63 -0.58
N ASN A 271 -10.26 -1.06 0.64
CA ASN A 271 -10.05 0.37 0.84
C ASN A 271 -8.54 0.68 0.87
N PRO A 272 -7.99 1.44 -0.09
CA PRO A 272 -6.56 1.71 -0.16
C PRO A 272 -6.03 2.49 1.05
N LYS A 273 -6.91 3.26 1.72
CA LYS A 273 -6.55 3.99 2.95
C LYS A 273 -6.46 3.09 4.20
N GLY A 274 -6.79 1.81 4.04
CA GLY A 274 -6.86 0.84 5.12
C GLY A 274 -7.96 1.12 6.14
N PRO A 275 -7.85 0.55 7.34
CA PRO A 275 -8.75 0.87 8.45
C PRO A 275 -8.69 2.35 8.79
N CYS A 276 -9.84 2.94 9.14
CA CYS A 276 -9.87 4.30 9.67
C CYS A 276 -9.15 4.35 11.03
N GLU A 277 -8.81 5.55 11.49
CA GLU A 277 -8.07 5.76 12.74
C GLU A 277 -8.74 5.08 13.96
N THR A 278 -10.06 5.15 14.08
CA THR A 278 -10.81 4.45 15.14
C THR A 278 -10.64 2.93 15.08
N CYS A 279 -10.72 2.35 13.88
CA CYS A 279 -10.54 0.91 13.69
C CYS A 279 -9.10 0.49 13.95
N ARG A 280 -8.10 1.28 13.50
CA ARG A 280 -6.68 1.03 13.81
C ARG A 280 -6.44 0.96 15.31
N ARG A 281 -6.96 1.92 16.08
CA ARG A 281 -6.82 1.93 17.55
C ARG A 281 -7.47 0.71 18.18
N HIS A 282 -8.67 0.33 17.72
CA HIS A 282 -9.34 -0.88 18.19
C HIS A 282 -8.46 -2.12 18.01
N PHE A 283 -7.93 -2.33 16.81
CA PHE A 283 -7.06 -3.46 16.49
C PHE A 283 -5.74 -3.43 17.26
N GLN A 284 -5.14 -2.26 17.43
CA GLN A 284 -3.95 -2.07 18.28
C GLN A 284 -4.21 -2.43 19.74
N GLN A 285 -5.36 -2.03 20.30
CA GLN A 285 -5.74 -2.30 21.69
C GLN A 285 -5.89 -3.80 21.97
N ILE A 286 -6.42 -4.56 20.99
CA ILE A 286 -6.57 -6.02 21.12
C ILE A 286 -5.32 -6.79 20.64
N GLY A 287 -4.25 -6.09 20.25
CA GLY A 287 -3.01 -6.69 19.79
C GLY A 287 -3.11 -7.41 18.44
N TRP A 288 -4.19 -7.21 17.68
CA TRP A 288 -4.41 -7.88 16.40
C TRP A 288 -4.05 -6.93 15.26
N ARG A 289 -3.17 -7.37 14.37
CA ARG A 289 -2.53 -6.46 13.38
C ARG A 289 -2.57 -7.01 11.95
N ASN A 290 -3.27 -8.11 11.76
CA ASN A 290 -3.26 -8.90 10.53
C ASN A 290 -4.29 -8.34 9.53
N ILE A 291 -4.13 -7.07 9.14
CA ILE A 291 -4.96 -6.38 8.14
C ILE A 291 -4.10 -5.94 6.98
N TRP A 292 -4.48 -6.36 5.78
CA TRP A 292 -3.90 -5.97 4.50
C TRP A 292 -4.92 -5.18 3.70
N TYR A 293 -4.45 -4.30 2.84
CA TYR A 293 -5.30 -3.46 2.00
C TYR A 293 -4.52 -3.01 0.76
N PRO A 294 -5.21 -2.46 -0.26
CA PRO A 294 -4.59 -2.11 -1.53
C PRO A 294 -3.65 -0.93 -1.33
N PRO A 295 -2.65 -0.80 -2.19
CA PRO A 295 -1.83 0.39 -2.21
C PRO A 295 -2.64 1.65 -2.57
N VAL A 296 -2.24 2.84 -2.06
CA VAL A 296 -2.88 4.14 -2.40
C VAL A 296 -2.21 4.75 -3.62
#